data_AF-A0A0M0FBW4-F1
#
_entry.id   AF-A0A0M0FBW4-F1
#
_cell.length_a   1.000
_cell.length_b   1.000
_cell.length_c   1.000
_cell.angle_alpha   90.00
_cell.angle_beta   90.00
_cell.angle_gamma   90.00
#
_symmetry.space_group_name_H-M   'P 1'
#
loop_
_entity.id
_entity.type
_entity.pdbx_description
1 polymer ?
#
loop_
_entity_poly.entity_id
_entity_poly.type
_entity_poly.pdbx_seq_one_letter_code
_entity_poly.pdbx_strand_id
1 'polypeptide(L)'
;MATLERAREAKAALRDELAGLDGVTGVGIARADASGAPVRGPRAQDVVDDWLLRVNVTSDEVDVPETVDGVEVEVRVVGQVSASRA
;
A
#
# COMPACT_ATOMS: atom_id res chain seq x y z
N MET A 1 4.30 13.72 2.41
CA MET A 1 5.65 13.33 2.89
C MET A 1 5.54 12.52 4.17
N ALA A 2 5.20 11.26 4.00
CA ALA A 2 5.34 10.23 5.02
C ALA A 2 6.73 9.60 4.90
N THR A 3 7.41 9.40 6.03
CA THR A 3 8.71 8.72 6.08
C THR A 3 8.54 7.20 5.95
N LEU A 4 9.63 6.48 5.64
CA LEU A 4 9.62 5.01 5.58
C LEU A 4 9.23 4.37 6.92
N GLU A 5 9.69 4.92 8.03
CA GLU A 5 9.35 4.42 9.38
C GLU A 5 7.85 4.57 9.64
N ARG A 6 7.29 5.75 9.35
CA ARG A 6 5.86 5.98 9.47
C ARG A 6 5.05 5.06 8.56
N ALA A 7 5.51 4.84 7.33
CA ALA A 7 4.87 3.88 6.43
C ALA A 7 4.92 2.44 6.96
N ARG A 8 5.95 2.05 7.72
CA ARG A 8 6.03 0.73 8.36
C ARG A 8 5.06 0.58 9.53
N GLU A 9 4.95 1.62 10.36
CA GLU A 9 3.98 1.67 11.47
C GLU A 9 2.55 1.61 10.93
N ALA A 10 2.23 2.49 9.98
CA ALA A 10 0.91 2.53 9.33
C ALA A 10 0.61 1.21 8.59
N LYS A 11 1.59 0.56 7.97
CA LYS A 11 1.43 -0.78 7.37
C LYS A 11 1.01 -1.81 8.42
N ALA A 12 1.64 -1.79 9.61
CA ALA A 12 1.32 -2.74 10.66
C ALA A 12 -0.11 -2.52 11.15
N ALA A 13 -0.49 -1.27 11.42
CA ALA A 13 -1.86 -0.89 11.79
C ALA A 13 -2.88 -1.32 10.72
N LEU A 14 -2.63 -0.98 9.45
CA LEU A 14 -3.51 -1.35 8.33
C LEU A 14 -3.64 -2.86 8.16
N ARG A 15 -2.55 -3.61 8.31
CA ARG A 15 -2.60 -5.08 8.22
C ARG A 15 -3.48 -5.66 9.33
N ASP A 16 -3.40 -5.10 10.53
CA ASP A 16 -4.16 -5.58 11.68
C ASP A 16 -5.65 -5.20 11.54
N GLU A 17 -5.96 -4.02 10.97
CA GLU A 17 -7.32 -3.59 10.62
C GLU A 17 -7.95 -4.44 9.51
N LEU A 18 -7.20 -4.75 8.46
CA LEU A 18 -7.68 -5.57 7.34
C LEU A 18 -7.66 -7.08 7.64
N ALA A 19 -7.22 -7.49 8.83
CA ALA A 19 -7.10 -8.90 9.19
C ALA A 19 -8.47 -9.58 9.19
N GLY A 20 -8.64 -10.58 8.33
CA GLY A 20 -9.89 -11.33 8.22
C GLY A 20 -10.92 -10.73 7.26
N LEU A 21 -10.62 -9.61 6.60
CA LEU A 21 -11.43 -9.13 5.49
C LEU A 21 -11.20 -10.00 4.25
N ASP A 22 -12.29 -10.55 3.73
CA ASP A 22 -12.26 -11.27 2.46
C ASP A 22 -11.90 -10.31 1.30
N GLY A 23 -11.13 -10.81 0.36
CA GLY A 23 -10.73 -10.07 -0.84
C GLY A 23 -9.45 -9.25 -0.69
N VAL A 24 -8.86 -9.10 0.50
CA VAL A 24 -7.51 -8.52 0.65
C VAL A 24 -6.45 -9.59 0.37
N THR A 25 -5.62 -9.36 -0.65
CA THR A 25 -4.55 -10.30 -1.07
C THR A 25 -3.17 -9.91 -0.57
N GLY A 26 -2.96 -8.66 -0.15
CA GLY A 26 -1.70 -8.24 0.46
C GLY A 26 -1.58 -6.75 0.75
N VAL A 27 -0.71 -6.43 1.71
CA VAL A 27 -0.38 -5.05 2.13
C VAL A 27 1.13 -4.82 2.00
N GLY A 28 1.50 -3.73 1.30
CA GLY A 28 2.87 -3.35 0.98
C GLY A 28 3.15 -1.86 1.21
N ILE A 29 4.39 -1.45 0.92
CA ILE A 29 4.83 -0.06 0.95
C ILE A 29 5.42 0.26 -0.42
N ALA A 30 5.13 1.45 -0.94
CA ALA A 30 5.70 1.95 -2.18
C ALA A 30 6.20 3.39 -2.00
N ARG A 31 7.13 3.82 -2.86
CA ARG A 31 7.54 5.22 -2.93
C ARG A 31 6.51 6.05 -3.68
N ALA A 32 6.34 7.29 -3.26
CA ALA A 32 5.57 8.30 -3.95
C ALA A 32 6.50 9.36 -4.56
N ASP A 33 6.07 10.03 -5.63
CA ASP A 33 6.73 11.22 -6.16
C ASP A 33 6.23 12.49 -5.44
N ALA A 34 6.71 13.66 -5.88
CA ALA A 34 6.37 14.94 -5.28
C ALA A 34 4.88 15.29 -5.36
N SER A 35 4.11 14.62 -6.22
CA SER A 35 2.66 14.77 -6.33
C SER A 35 1.87 13.81 -5.45
N GLY A 36 2.55 12.91 -4.73
CA GLY A 36 1.93 11.83 -3.96
C GLY A 36 1.62 10.58 -4.79
N ALA A 37 1.95 10.58 -6.09
CA ALA A 37 1.65 9.44 -6.96
C ALA A 37 2.70 8.31 -6.81
N PRO A 38 2.29 7.03 -6.89
CA PRO A 38 3.20 5.89 -6.77
C PRO A 38 4.24 5.84 -7.91
N VAL A 39 5.53 5.76 -7.56
CA VAL A 39 6.62 5.64 -8.54
C VAL A 39 6.90 4.18 -8.89
N ARG A 40 7.09 3.90 -10.18
CA ARG A 40 7.50 2.58 -10.69
C ARG A 40 8.89 2.65 -11.32
N GLY A 41 9.78 1.75 -10.91
CA GLY A 41 11.13 1.64 -11.44
C GLY A 41 12.10 2.71 -10.89
N PRO A 42 13.40 2.61 -11.22
CA PRO A 42 14.41 3.56 -10.78
C PRO A 42 14.29 4.85 -11.61
N ARG A 43 13.35 5.73 -11.25
CA ARG A 43 13.36 7.11 -11.75
C ARG A 43 14.13 7.96 -10.75
N ALA A 44 15.44 8.07 -11.00
CA ALA A 44 16.34 8.96 -10.28
C ALA A 44 16.23 10.37 -10.85
N GLN A 45 15.15 11.07 -10.55
CA GLN A 45 15.05 12.51 -10.77
C GLN A 45 13.94 13.01 -9.85
N ASP A 46 14.37 13.72 -8.81
CA ASP A 46 13.64 14.21 -7.64
C ASP A 46 13.25 13.12 -6.63
N VAL A 47 14.26 12.66 -5.88
CA VAL A 47 14.08 11.78 -4.72
C VAL A 47 13.38 12.58 -3.62
N VAL A 48 12.07 12.44 -3.53
CA VAL A 48 11.31 12.81 -2.35
C VAL A 48 11.23 11.57 -1.47
N ASP A 49 11.56 11.71 -0.18
CA ASP A 49 11.39 10.64 0.82
C ASP A 49 9.91 10.51 1.21
N ASP A 50 9.06 10.28 0.21
CA ASP A 50 7.63 10.09 0.39
C ASP A 50 7.23 8.64 0.11
N TRP A 51 6.33 8.14 0.96
CA TRP A 51 5.96 6.73 1.03
C TRP A 51 4.46 6.59 1.20
N LEU A 52 3.91 5.57 0.55
CA LEU A 52 2.49 5.23 0.62
C LEU A 52 2.31 3.75 0.91
N LEU A 53 1.16 3.38 1.46
CA LEU A 53 0.73 2.01 1.63
C LEU A 53 0.12 1.50 0.33
N ARG A 54 0.36 0.24 -0.01
CA ARG A 54 -0.28 -0.41 -1.16
C ARG A 54 -1.11 -1.59 -0.69
N VAL A 55 -2.39 -1.59 -1.04
CA VAL A 55 -3.30 -2.70 -0.74
C VAL A 55 -3.74 -3.34 -2.04
N ASN A 56 -3.53 -4.65 -2.15
CA ASN A 56 -4.00 -5.44 -3.27
C ASN A 56 -5.31 -6.13 -2.88
N VAL A 57 -6.37 -5.89 -3.64
CA VAL A 57 -7.72 -6.43 -3.41
C VAL A 57 -8.21 -7.23 -4.60
N THR A 58 -9.15 -8.16 -4.43
CA THR A 58 -9.72 -8.96 -5.53
C THR A 58 -10.84 -8.25 -6.28
N SER A 59 -11.48 -7.26 -5.67
CA SER A 59 -12.53 -6.42 -6.25
C SER A 59 -12.47 -5.01 -5.66
N ASP A 60 -13.11 -4.04 -6.32
CA ASP A 60 -13.27 -2.66 -5.86
C ASP A 60 -14.31 -2.47 -4.76
N GLU A 61 -15.02 -3.54 -4.40
CA GLU A 61 -16.03 -3.55 -3.32
C GLU A 61 -15.41 -3.70 -1.92
N VAL A 62 -14.10 -3.98 -1.83
CA VAL A 62 -13.41 -4.11 -0.55
C VAL A 62 -13.20 -2.72 0.05
N ASP A 63 -13.77 -2.51 1.23
CA ASP A 63 -13.61 -1.25 1.97
C ASP A 63 -12.18 -1.15 2.53
N VAL A 64 -11.40 -0.24 1.96
CA VAL A 64 -10.01 0.02 2.34
C VAL A 64 -9.88 1.51 2.62
N PRO A 65 -9.34 1.92 3.79
CA PRO A 65 -9.21 3.33 4.11
C PRO A 65 -8.28 4.04 3.13
N GLU A 66 -8.60 5.29 2.83
CA GLU A 66 -7.83 6.14 1.91
C GLU A 66 -6.48 6.57 2.52
N THR A 67 -6.42 6.65 3.86
CA THR A 67 -5.24 7.04 4.63
C THR A 67 -5.15 6.28 5.95
N VAL A 68 -3.93 5.98 6.41
CA VAL A 68 -3.66 5.40 7.74
C VAL A 68 -2.51 6.13 8.39
N ASP A 69 -2.72 6.66 9.59
CA ASP A 69 -1.74 7.51 10.29
C ASP A 69 -1.18 8.66 9.41
N GLY A 70 -1.99 9.20 8.50
CA GLY A 70 -1.57 10.23 7.54
C GLY A 70 -0.63 9.73 6.42
N VAL A 71 -0.51 8.42 6.24
CA VAL A 71 0.11 7.77 5.09
C VAL A 71 -0.97 7.41 4.08
N GLU A 72 -0.81 7.82 2.83
CA GLU A 72 -1.77 7.55 1.75
C GLU A 72 -1.83 6.06 1.41
N VAL A 73 -3.02 5.59 0.99
CA VAL A 73 -3.25 4.20 0.60
C VAL A 73 -3.58 4.11 -0.88
N GLU A 74 -2.74 3.41 -1.64
CA GLU A 74 -2.99 3.01 -3.02
C GLU A 74 -3.69 1.65 -3.04
N VAL A 75 -4.94 1.61 -3.50
CA VAL A 75 -5.68 0.38 -3.75
C VAL A 75 -5.42 -0.13 -5.16
N ARG A 76 -5.16 -1.43 -5.30
CA ARG A 76 -5.04 -2.12 -6.58
C ARG A 76 -5.93 -3.33 -6.63
N VAL A 77 -6.84 -3.34 -7.60
CA VAL A 77 -7.58 -4.55 -7.94
C VAL A 77 -6.64 -5.49 -8.70
N VAL A 78 -6.42 -6.68 -8.16
CA VAL A 78 -5.59 -7.75 -8.71
C VAL A 78 -6.39 -9.04 -8.80
N GLY A 79 -5.95 -9.97 -9.64
CA GLY A 79 -6.53 -11.33 -9.64
C GLY A 79 -6.24 -12.06 -8.32
N GLN A 80 -6.95 -13.17 -8.07
CA GLN A 80 -6.65 -14.02 -6.92
C GLN A 80 -5.20 -14.53 -6.99
N VAL A 81 -4.38 -14.13 -6.01
CA VAL A 81 -3.01 -14.64 -5.85
C VAL A 81 -3.02 -15.64 -4.70
N SER A 82 -2.82 -16.92 -5.03
CA SER A 82 -2.57 -17.96 -4.04
C SER A 82 -1.08 -18.31 -4.04
N ALA A 83 -0.47 -18.33 -2.85
CA ALA A 83 0.87 -18.86 -2.71
C ALA A 83 0.81 -20.40 -2.79
N SER A 84 1.32 -20.99 -3.87
CA SER A 84 1.59 -22.43 -3.91
C SER A 84 2.94 -22.68 -3.24
N ARG A 85 2.96 -23.34 -2.08
CA ARG A 85 4.19 -23.86 -1.48
C ARG A 85 4.37 -25.30 -1.96
N ALA A 86 5.46 -25.56 -2.68
CA ALA A 86 5.92 -26.91 -3.00
C ALA A 86 6.70 -27.50 -1.81
#